data_AF-A0A7W0X2Y1-F1
#
_entry.id   AF-A0A7W0X2Y1-F1
#
_cell.length_a   1.000
_cell.length_b   1.000
_cell.length_c   1.000
_cell.angle_alpha   90.00
_cell.angle_beta   90.00
_cell.angle_gamma   90.00
#
_symmetry.space_group_name_H-M   'P 1'
#
loop_
_entity.id
_entity.type
_entity.pdbx_description
1 polymer ?
#
loop_
_entity_poly.entity_id
_entity_poly.type
_entity_poly.pdbx_seq_one_letter_code
_entity_poly.pdbx_strand_id
1 'polypeptide(L)'
;SGDIVRVPMPALTEERRRELIKVVHKEAESARIAVRNVRRDANEHLKRLMKDKECSEDDERRAQEDVQKLTDRSIAEIDRILQTKEHDLMAV
;
A
#
# COMPACT_ATOMS: atom_id res chain seq x y z
N SER A 1 20.19 -9.28 36.71
CA SER A 1 20.61 -9.69 35.35
C SER A 1 19.67 -10.76 34.84
N GLY A 2 18.44 -10.37 34.53
CA GLY A 2 17.40 -11.25 34.04
C GLY A 2 16.33 -10.31 33.52
N ASP A 3 16.11 -10.37 32.21
CA ASP A 3 14.93 -9.86 31.48
C ASP A 3 15.16 -10.01 29.96
N ILE A 4 15.70 -11.15 29.53
CA ILE A 4 15.78 -11.47 28.09
C ILE A 4 15.16 -12.86 27.89
N VAL A 5 13.96 -12.88 27.33
CA VAL A 5 13.28 -14.11 26.87
C VAL A 5 13.70 -14.36 25.42
N ARG A 6 14.40 -15.47 25.17
CA ARG A 6 14.74 -15.91 23.82
C ARG A 6 13.70 -16.93 23.36
N VAL A 7 13.01 -16.64 22.26
CA VAL A 7 12.07 -17.57 21.63
C VAL A 7 12.73 -18.11 20.35
N PRO A 8 13.24 -19.35 20.35
CA PRO A 8 13.78 -19.96 19.15
C PRO A 8 12.64 -20.23 18.16
N MET A 9 12.73 -19.65 16.97
CA MET A 9 11.73 -19.84 15.93
C MET A 9 12.18 -20.98 15.01
N PRO A 10 11.39 -22.07 14.87
CA PRO A 10 11.73 -23.14 13.95
C PRO A 10 11.66 -22.67 12.50
N ALA A 11 12.49 -23.27 11.64
CA ALA A 11 12.43 -23.00 10.20
C ALA A 11 11.04 -23.35 9.66
N LEU A 12 10.47 -22.44 8.87
CA LEU A 12 9.18 -22.68 8.24
C LEU A 12 9.29 -23.79 7.20
N THR A 13 8.32 -24.71 7.18
CA THR A 13 8.15 -25.70 6.11
C THR A 13 7.82 -25.00 4.80
N GLU A 14 8.11 -25.65 3.67
CA GLU A 14 7.79 -25.12 2.34
C GLU A 14 6.28 -24.88 2.17
N GLU A 15 5.45 -25.78 2.69
CA GLU A 15 3.99 -25.64 2.70
C GLU A 15 3.56 -24.35 3.44
N ARG A 16 4.14 -24.09 4.62
CA ARG A 16 3.83 -22.88 5.37
C ARG A 16 4.30 -21.61 4.68
N ARG A 17 5.45 -21.65 3.99
CA ARG A 17 5.94 -20.52 3.18
C ARG A 17 4.96 -20.20 2.03
N ARG A 18 4.45 -21.21 1.34
CA ARG A 18 3.44 -21.04 0.27
C ARG A 18 2.14 -20.43 0.78
N GLU A 19 1.69 -20.82 1.97
CA GLU A 19 0.50 -20.21 2.60
C GLU A 19 0.72 -18.73 2.93
N LEU A 20 1.89 -18.39 3.48
CA LEU A 20 2.23 -17.01 3.82
C LEU A 20 2.33 -16.12 2.58
N ILE A 21 2.86 -16.63 1.46
CA ILE A 21 2.88 -15.91 0.19
C ILE A 21 1.46 -15.53 -0.25
N LYS A 22 0.49 -16.46 -0.14
CA LYS A 22 -0.93 -16.16 -0.46
C LYS A 22 -1.50 -15.04 0.41
N VAL A 23 -1.18 -15.04 1.70
CA VAL A 23 -1.62 -13.98 2.63
C VAL A 23 -1.01 -12.65 2.22
N VAL A 24 0.30 -12.61 1.96
CA VAL A 24 1.01 -11.40 1.55
C VAL A 24 0.44 -10.81 0.24
N HIS A 25 0.12 -11.63 -0.75
CA HIS A 25 -0.55 -11.17 -1.96
C HIS A 25 -1.93 -10.56 -1.69
N LYS A 26 -2.71 -11.19 -0.81
CA LYS A 26 -4.04 -10.70 -0.44
C LYS A 26 -3.94 -9.33 0.24
N GLU A 27 -3.01 -9.17 1.17
CA GLU A 27 -2.75 -7.89 1.84
C GLU A 27 -2.31 -6.81 0.85
N ALA A 28 -1.43 -7.14 -0.09
CA ALA A 28 -1.00 -6.21 -1.13
C ALA A 28 -2.16 -5.77 -2.03
N GLU A 29 -3.08 -6.67 -2.38
CA GLU A 29 -4.26 -6.30 -3.17
C GLU A 29 -5.23 -5.42 -2.37
N SER A 30 -5.47 -5.74 -1.09
CA SER A 30 -6.26 -4.89 -0.20
C SER A 30 -5.66 -3.49 -0.06
N ALA A 31 -4.33 -3.38 0.06
CA ALA A 31 -3.64 -2.10 0.09
C ALA A 31 -3.82 -1.31 -1.22
N ARG A 32 -3.67 -1.96 -2.39
CA ARG A 32 -3.92 -1.32 -3.69
C ARG A 32 -5.35 -0.82 -3.83
N ILE A 33 -6.33 -1.59 -3.38
CA ILE A 33 -7.75 -1.18 -3.37
C ILE A 33 -7.94 0.05 -2.46
N ALA A 34 -7.37 0.05 -1.26
CA ALA A 34 -7.46 1.18 -0.34
C ALA A 34 -6.88 2.47 -0.95
N VAL A 35 -5.69 2.40 -1.57
CA VAL A 35 -5.08 3.55 -2.26
C VAL A 35 -5.99 4.07 -3.37
N ARG A 36 -6.59 3.20 -4.17
CA ARG A 36 -7.52 3.60 -5.25
C ARG A 36 -8.79 4.25 -4.71
N ASN A 37 -9.32 3.78 -3.58
CA ASN A 37 -10.47 4.38 -2.92
C ASN A 37 -10.13 5.78 -2.41
N VAL A 38 -9.00 5.96 -1.73
CA VAL A 38 -8.56 7.28 -1.26
C VAL A 38 -8.36 8.25 -2.42
N ARG A 39 -7.81 7.81 -3.56
CA ARG A 39 -7.70 8.64 -4.76
C ARG A 39 -9.08 9.09 -5.25
N ARG A 40 -10.06 8.19 -5.27
CA ARG A 40 -11.42 8.52 -5.67
C ARG A 40 -12.04 9.55 -4.73
N ASP A 41 -11.92 9.36 -3.43
CA ASP A 41 -12.46 10.27 -2.42
C ASP A 41 -11.81 11.65 -2.52
N ALA A 42 -10.50 11.72 -2.72
CA ALA A 42 -9.77 12.98 -2.96
C ALA A 42 -10.29 13.70 -4.21
N ASN A 43 -10.48 12.97 -5.32
CA ASN A 43 -11.01 13.56 -6.56
C ASN A 43 -12.47 14.01 -6.42
N GLU A 44 -13.29 13.28 -5.67
CA GLU A 44 -14.66 13.71 -5.36
C GLU A 44 -14.68 14.96 -4.48
N HIS A 45 -13.73 15.09 -3.53
CA HIS A 45 -13.57 16.29 -2.71
C HIS A 45 -13.18 17.50 -3.57
N LEU A 46 -12.18 17.37 -4.45
CA LEU A 46 -11.76 18.44 -5.36
C LEU A 46 -12.93 18.96 -6.23
N LYS A 47 -13.76 18.04 -6.74
CA LYS A 47 -14.97 18.41 -7.49
C LYS A 47 -16.02 19.16 -6.66
N ARG A 48 -16.09 18.92 -5.34
CA ARG A 48 -16.97 19.68 -4.45
C ARG A 48 -16.42 21.09 -4.21
N LEU A 49 -15.13 21.22 -3.92
CA LEU A 49 -14.46 22.52 -3.75
C LEU A 49 -14.60 23.42 -4.97
N MET A 50 -14.51 22.85 -6.18
CA MET A 50 -14.81 23.54 -7.43
C MET A 50 -16.24 24.10 -7.49
N LYS A 51 -17.24 23.29 -7.09
CA LYS A 51 -18.65 23.70 -7.08
C LYS A 51 -18.93 24.78 -6.04
N ASP A 52 -18.28 24.68 -4.88
CA ASP A 52 -18.38 25.62 -3.78
C ASP A 52 -17.56 26.91 -4.04
N LYS A 53 -16.85 26.97 -5.18
CA LYS A 53 -15.96 28.06 -5.61
C LYS A 53 -14.82 28.34 -4.63
N GLU A 54 -14.43 27.33 -3.87
CA GLU A 54 -13.30 27.40 -2.93
C GLU A 54 -11.95 27.13 -3.61
N CYS A 55 -11.94 26.55 -4.81
CA CYS A 55 -10.74 26.42 -5.63
C CYS A 55 -10.98 26.84 -7.09
N SER A 56 -9.89 27.25 -7.76
CA SER A 56 -9.89 27.54 -9.20
C SER A 56 -9.73 26.26 -10.03
N GLU A 57 -10.05 26.32 -11.33
CA GLU A 57 -9.85 25.21 -12.27
C GLU A 57 -8.36 24.84 -12.42
N ASP A 58 -7.47 25.83 -12.35
CA ASP A 58 -6.02 25.62 -12.35
C ASP A 58 -5.55 24.88 -11.09
N ASP A 59 -6.09 25.23 -9.92
CA ASP A 59 -5.76 24.56 -8.66
C ASP A 59 -6.30 23.14 -8.61
N GLU A 60 -7.52 22.90 -9.11
CA GLU A 60 -8.10 21.56 -9.23
C GLU A 60 -7.20 20.67 -10.09
N ARG A 61 -6.78 21.16 -11.25
CA ARG A 61 -5.91 20.41 -12.16
C ARG A 61 -4.57 20.06 -11.52
N ARG A 62 -3.93 21.01 -10.83
CA ARG A 62 -2.67 20.76 -10.10
C ARG A 62 -2.86 19.72 -9.01
N ALA A 63 -3.91 19.86 -8.21
CA ALA A 63 -4.22 18.92 -7.14
C ALA A 63 -4.50 17.51 -7.66
N GLN A 64 -5.22 17.37 -8.77
CA GLN A 64 -5.45 16.08 -9.42
C GLN A 64 -4.14 15.44 -9.92
N GLU A 65 -3.25 16.21 -10.53
CA GLU A 65 -1.93 15.72 -10.94
C GLU A 65 -1.10 15.23 -9.75
N ASP A 66 -1.12 15.94 -8.63
CA ASP A 66 -0.37 15.57 -7.43
C ASP A 66 -0.98 14.35 -6.73
N VAL A 67 -2.31 14.26 -6.65
CA VAL A 67 -3.02 13.06 -6.17
C VAL A 67 -2.66 11.84 -7.03
N GLN A 68 -2.57 12.01 -8.35
CA GLN A 68 -2.19 10.93 -9.26
C GLN A 68 -0.73 10.50 -9.04
N LYS A 69 0.22 11.44 -8.95
CA LYS A 69 1.64 11.14 -8.65
C LYS A 69 1.81 10.42 -7.31
N LEU A 70 1.07 10.85 -6.27
CA LEU A 70 1.09 10.20 -4.96
C LEU A 70 0.52 8.78 -5.04
N THR A 71 -0.58 8.59 -5.77
CA THR A 71 -1.18 7.27 -5.98
C THR A 71 -0.19 6.32 -6.66
N ASP A 72 0.44 6.76 -7.74
CA ASP A 72 1.39 5.94 -8.50
C ASP A 72 2.62 5.58 -7.66
N ARG A 73 3.13 6.53 -6.87
CA ARG A 73 4.23 6.27 -5.93
C ARG A 73 3.85 5.22 -4.89
N SER A 74 2.69 5.35 -4.27
CA SER A 74 2.22 4.40 -3.24
C SER A 74 2.00 3.00 -3.82
N ILE A 75 1.46 2.88 -5.04
CA ILE A 75 1.32 1.58 -5.72
C ILE A 75 2.69 0.96 -5.98
N ALA A 76 3.65 1.73 -6.50
CA ALA A 76 5.00 1.24 -6.74
C ALA A 76 5.70 0.81 -5.44
N GLU A 77 5.45 1.49 -4.33
CA GLU A 77 5.99 1.10 -3.03
C GLU A 77 5.38 -0.20 -2.51
N ILE A 78 4.05 -0.38 -2.64
CA ILE A 78 3.37 -1.63 -2.30
C ILE A 78 3.98 -2.80 -3.09
N ASP A 79 4.19 -2.62 -4.40
CA ASP A 79 4.75 -3.68 -5.25
C ASP A 79 6.21 -4.01 -4.89
N ARG A 80 7.03 -3.01 -4.52
CA ARG A 80 8.39 -3.24 -4.02
C ARG A 80 8.40 -4.03 -2.71
N ILE A 81 7.53 -3.67 -1.76
CA ILE A 81 7.43 -4.36 -0.48
C ILE A 81 6.96 -5.80 -0.69
N LEU A 82 5.98 -6.01 -1.58
CA LEU A 82 5.49 -7.34 -1.95
C LEU A 82 6.64 -8.21 -2.50
N GLN A 83 7.39 -7.72 -3.49
CA GLN A 83 8.52 -8.44 -4.06
C GLN A 83 9.60 -8.77 -3.03
N THR A 84 9.93 -7.80 -2.16
CA THR A 84 10.91 -8.02 -1.08
C THR A 84 10.43 -9.12 -0.14
N LYS A 85 9.14 -9.09 0.25
CA LYS A 85 8.59 -10.06 1.19
C LYS A 85 8.45 -11.46 0.59
N GLU A 86 8.11 -11.55 -0.69
CA GLU A 86 8.12 -12.81 -1.44
C GLU A 86 9.53 -13.42 -1.49
N HIS A 87 10.53 -12.60 -1.81
CA HIS A 87 11.92 -13.04 -1.81
C HIS A 87 12.35 -13.54 -0.42
N ASP A 88 12.08 -12.78 0.65
CA ASP A 88 12.40 -13.19 2.03
C ASP A 88 11.71 -14.50 2.45
N LEU A 89 10.47 -14.72 1.99
CA LEU A 89 9.72 -15.94 2.29
C LEU A 89 10.21 -17.16 1.50
N MET A 90 10.83 -16.95 0.33
CA MET A 90 11.40 -18.02 -0.49
C MET A 90 12.89 -18.26 -0.26
N ALA A 91 13.62 -17.24 0.18
CA ALA A 91 15.03 -17.35 0.54
C ALA A 91 15.20 -18.20 1.81
N VAL A 92 16.17 -19.10 1.77
CA VAL A 92 16.68 -19.88 2.91
C VAL A 92 18.09 -19.39 3.18
#